data_AF-A0AAP0BWL0-F1
#
_entry.id   AF-A0AAP0BWL0-F1
#
_cell.length_a   1.000
_cell.length_b   1.000
_cell.length_c   1.000
_cell.angle_alpha   90.00
_cell.angle_beta   90.00
_cell.angle_gamma   90.00
#
_symmetry.space_group_name_H-M   'P 1'
#
loop_
_entity.id
_entity.type
_entity.pdbx_description
1 polymer ?
#
loop_
_entity_poly.entity_id
_entity_poly.type
_entity_poly.pdbx_seq_one_letter_code
_entity_poly.pdbx_strand_id
1 'polypeptide(L)'
;MRRTSNRQSRADAVLLLKSLIRLIPSATLMNLPQNFFEEIVKVLRDRISYQTMKAALQVLYGVSELGRNTVKAVGAGAVHVLVELQLDEPEKKGCQMMMAMLGELCGCADGRSAVLRHAAGLAKKMVGISSASTESAVRILHAISLHPGTARVIEEMLQVGVVSKLCFLLQRECWNSTREMMKELLRMHYKAWRSSPYLTPQLKPLYPPA
;
A
#
# COMPACT_ATOMS: atom_id res chain seq x y z
N MET A 1 -12.26 23.52 25.42
CA MET A 1 -11.13 24.29 24.83
C MET A 1 -9.80 23.52 24.72
N ARG A 2 -9.43 22.58 25.62
CA ARG A 2 -8.13 21.86 25.52
C ARG A 2 -7.95 20.93 24.30
N ARG A 3 -9.03 20.34 23.77
CA ARG A 3 -8.94 19.39 22.63
C ARG A 3 -8.61 20.07 21.29
N THR A 4 -9.09 21.28 21.05
CA THR A 4 -8.82 22.06 19.82
C THR A 4 -7.39 22.58 19.77
N SER A 5 -6.87 23.07 20.90
CA SER A 5 -5.46 23.50 21.01
C SER A 5 -4.47 22.37 20.70
N ASN A 6 -4.70 21.15 21.23
CA ASN A 6 -3.85 19.98 20.95
C ASN A 6 -3.89 19.54 19.47
N ARG A 7 -5.05 19.60 18.81
CA ARG A 7 -5.16 19.31 17.37
C ARG A 7 -4.39 20.32 16.53
N GLN A 8 -4.52 21.61 16.82
CA GLN A 8 -3.79 22.64 16.07
C GLN A 8 -2.28 22.48 16.22
N SER A 9 -1.77 22.30 17.45
CA SER A 9 -0.33 22.11 17.68
C SER A 9 0.23 20.89 16.94
N ARG A 10 -0.52 19.79 16.86
CA ARG A 10 -0.10 18.61 16.08
C ARG A 10 -0.13 18.88 14.57
N ALA A 11 -1.11 19.63 14.08
CA ALA A 11 -1.16 20.03 12.69
C ALA A 11 0.05 20.88 12.30
N ASP A 12 0.38 21.89 13.11
CA ASP A 12 1.52 22.78 12.87
C ASP A 12 2.85 21.99 12.94
N ALA A 13 2.99 21.11 13.92
CA ALA A 13 4.17 20.25 14.06
C ALA A 13 4.38 19.36 12.82
N VAL A 14 3.33 18.74 12.29
CA VAL A 14 3.42 17.91 11.07
C VAL A 14 3.80 18.72 9.84
N LEU A 15 3.26 19.94 9.70
CA LEU A 15 3.63 20.84 8.60
C LEU A 15 5.09 21.24 8.66
N LEU A 16 5.63 21.50 9.86
CA LEU A 16 7.05 21.77 10.08
C LEU A 16 7.90 20.53 9.78
N LEU A 17 7.52 19.36 10.31
CA LEU A 17 8.23 18.09 10.09
C LEU A 17 8.34 17.74 8.60
N LYS A 18 7.28 17.98 7.82
CA LYS A 18 7.29 17.79 6.37
C LYS A 18 8.41 18.58 5.69
N SER A 19 8.65 19.81 6.14
CA SER A 19 9.73 20.65 5.60
C SER A 19 11.11 20.21 6.10
N LEU A 20 11.20 19.83 7.38
CA LEU A 20 12.46 19.49 8.03
C LEU A 20 13.03 18.13 7.61
N ILE A 21 12.19 17.10 7.40
CA ILE A 21 12.66 15.75 7.05
C ILE A 21 13.51 15.73 5.78
N ARG A 22 13.27 16.65 4.85
CA ARG A 22 14.06 16.79 3.61
C ARG A 22 15.46 17.35 3.85
N LEU A 23 15.70 17.98 4.99
CA LEU A 23 16.96 18.62 5.37
C LEU A 23 17.78 17.76 6.33
N ILE A 24 17.15 16.78 6.98
CA ILE A 24 17.80 15.91 7.96
C ILE A 24 18.50 14.75 7.23
N PRO A 25 19.78 14.45 7.54
CA PRO A 25 20.48 13.30 6.97
C PRO A 25 19.71 11.99 7.20
N SER A 26 19.66 11.13 6.19
CA SER A 26 18.94 9.85 6.24
C SER A 26 19.42 8.96 7.40
N ALA A 27 20.71 8.96 7.71
CA ALA A 27 21.29 8.24 8.85
C ALA A 27 20.62 8.58 10.18
N THR A 28 20.26 9.86 10.39
CA THR A 28 19.55 10.32 11.59
C THR A 28 18.09 9.83 11.61
N LEU A 29 17.48 9.70 10.43
CA LEU A 29 16.09 9.28 10.30
C LEU A 29 15.90 7.76 10.35
N MET A 30 16.95 6.95 10.21
CA MET A 30 16.84 5.47 10.18
C MET A 30 16.35 4.81 11.48
N ASN A 31 16.33 5.55 12.59
CA ASN A 31 15.93 5.03 13.90
C ASN A 31 15.06 6.01 14.70
N LEU A 32 14.01 6.54 14.09
CA LEU A 32 13.05 7.41 14.79
C LEU A 32 12.34 6.65 15.92
N PRO A 33 12.00 7.29 17.04
CA PRO A 33 11.37 6.62 18.17
C PRO A 33 9.93 6.17 17.85
N GLN A 34 9.42 5.15 18.55
CA GLN A 34 8.09 4.58 18.29
C GLN A 34 6.96 5.63 18.37
N ASN A 35 7.02 6.49 19.38
CA ASN A 35 6.04 7.55 19.62
C ASN A 35 5.93 8.56 18.45
N PHE A 36 6.99 8.73 17.65
CA PHE A 36 6.93 9.52 16.43
C PHE A 36 5.88 8.94 15.46
N PHE A 37 5.93 7.63 15.22
CA PHE A 37 5.00 6.96 14.32
C PHE A 37 3.59 6.95 14.88
N GLU A 38 3.43 6.73 16.18
CA GLU A 38 2.13 6.78 16.86
C GLU A 38 1.45 8.14 16.70
N GLU A 39 2.19 9.24 16.89
CA GLU A 39 1.62 10.58 16.73
C GLU A 39 1.31 10.92 15.26
N ILE A 40 2.16 10.52 14.30
CA ILE A 40 1.84 10.70 12.87
C ILE A 40 0.58 9.91 12.47
N VAL A 41 0.48 8.64 12.88
CA VAL A 41 -0.69 7.80 12.60
C VAL A 41 -1.95 8.36 13.28
N LYS A 42 -1.82 8.91 14.47
CA LYS A 42 -2.92 9.58 15.18
C LYS A 42 -3.37 10.85 14.46
N VAL A 43 -2.45 11.64 13.90
CA VAL A 43 -2.80 12.81 13.07
C VAL A 43 -3.56 12.39 11.82
N LEU A 44 -3.13 11.31 11.15
CA LEU A 44 -3.84 10.73 10.01
C LEU A 44 -5.26 10.29 10.39
N ARG A 45 -5.41 9.62 11.53
CA ARG A 45 -6.72 9.18 12.05
C ARG A 45 -7.63 10.33 12.45
N ASP A 46 -7.08 11.38 13.05
CA ASP A 46 -7.86 12.55 13.52
C ASP A 46 -8.41 13.40 12.37
N ARG A 47 -7.87 13.26 11.15
CA ARG A 47 -8.29 13.97 9.92
C ARG A 47 -8.50 15.47 10.15
N ILE A 48 -7.55 16.12 10.84
CA ILE A 48 -7.64 17.52 11.31
C ILE A 48 -7.92 18.48 10.15
N SER A 49 -7.18 18.33 9.06
CA SER A 49 -7.41 19.01 7.79
C SER A 49 -6.82 18.17 6.65
N TYR A 50 -7.28 18.40 5.42
CA TYR A 50 -6.72 17.73 4.24
C TYR A 50 -5.23 18.04 4.06
N GLN A 51 -4.83 19.29 4.30
CA GLN A 51 -3.43 19.72 4.19
C GLN A 51 -2.56 19.00 5.22
N THR A 52 -3.02 18.92 6.47
CA THR A 52 -2.32 18.21 7.55
C THR A 52 -2.21 16.72 7.26
N MET A 53 -3.30 16.10 6.78
CA MET A 53 -3.30 14.69 6.38
C MET A 53 -2.28 14.42 5.28
N LYS A 54 -2.27 15.21 4.21
CA LYS A 54 -1.32 15.08 3.10
C LYS A 54 0.13 15.27 3.58
N ALA A 55 0.35 16.21 4.50
CA ALA A 55 1.66 16.42 5.11
C ALA A 55 2.09 15.23 5.98
N ALA A 56 1.19 14.67 6.78
CA ALA A 56 1.45 13.47 7.59
C ALA A 56 1.76 12.25 6.71
N LEU A 57 1.04 12.05 5.60
CA LEU A 57 1.33 10.99 4.62
C LEU A 57 2.75 11.17 4.04
N GLN A 58 3.13 12.41 3.69
CA GLN A 58 4.47 12.72 3.16
C GLN A 58 5.58 12.49 4.18
N VAL A 59 5.35 12.89 5.42
CA VAL A 59 6.26 12.63 6.54
C VAL A 59 6.43 11.13 6.75
N LEU A 60 5.32 10.39 6.86
CA LEU A 60 5.35 8.95 7.10
C LEU A 60 6.05 8.22 5.96
N TYR A 61 5.71 8.52 4.71
CA TYR A 61 6.33 7.90 3.54
C TYR A 61 7.85 8.15 3.50
N GLY A 62 8.28 9.40 3.68
CA GLY A 62 9.69 9.78 3.59
C GLY A 62 10.60 9.17 4.64
N VAL A 63 10.06 8.63 5.73
CA VAL A 63 10.85 7.97 6.78
C VAL A 63 10.64 6.46 6.85
N SER A 64 9.53 5.93 6.34
CA SER A 64 9.16 4.51 6.54
C SER A 64 10.08 3.52 5.84
N GLU A 65 10.70 3.92 4.73
CA GLU A 65 11.67 3.11 3.97
C GLU A 65 13.06 3.05 4.66
N LEU A 66 13.29 3.85 5.71
CA LEU A 66 14.59 3.98 6.35
C LEU A 66 14.74 3.04 7.56
N GLY A 67 15.77 2.19 7.53
CA GLY A 67 16.19 1.38 8.68
C GLY A 67 15.08 0.49 9.24
N ARG A 68 14.73 0.65 10.52
CA ARG A 68 13.69 -0.14 11.20
C ARG A 68 12.34 0.58 11.29
N ASN A 69 12.19 1.68 10.57
CA ASN A 69 10.99 2.52 10.67
C ASN A 69 9.74 1.82 10.15
N THR A 70 9.86 0.94 9.15
CA THR A 70 8.72 0.14 8.65
C THR A 70 8.05 -0.64 9.77
N VAL A 71 8.84 -1.34 10.62
CA VAL A 71 8.30 -2.15 11.73
C VAL A 71 7.59 -1.26 12.75
N LYS A 72 8.16 -0.08 13.04
CA LYS A 72 7.57 0.89 13.99
C LYS A 72 6.27 1.51 13.45
N ALA A 73 6.24 1.86 12.17
CA ALA A 73 5.05 2.35 11.48
C ALA A 73 3.93 1.31 11.47
N VAL A 74 4.26 0.04 11.17
CA VAL A 74 3.31 -1.08 11.28
C VAL A 74 2.79 -1.23 12.71
N GLY A 75 3.69 -1.24 13.70
CA GLY A 75 3.34 -1.33 15.12
C GLY A 75 2.45 -0.19 15.62
N ALA A 76 2.61 1.02 15.05
CA ALA A 76 1.74 2.17 15.31
C ALA A 76 0.35 2.05 14.65
N GLY A 77 0.09 1.01 13.86
CA GLY A 77 -1.18 0.79 13.18
C GLY A 77 -1.33 1.53 11.84
N ALA A 78 -0.22 1.92 11.20
CA ALA A 78 -0.25 2.66 9.94
C ALA A 78 -1.04 1.94 8.84
N VAL A 79 -0.90 0.62 8.71
CA VAL A 79 -1.60 -0.17 7.68
C VAL A 79 -3.11 0.05 7.74
N HIS A 80 -3.69 -0.09 8.93
CA HIS A 80 -5.13 0.05 9.13
C HIS A 80 -5.63 1.45 8.76
N VAL A 81 -4.95 2.49 9.26
CA VAL A 81 -5.33 3.88 8.97
C VAL A 81 -5.19 4.21 7.48
N LEU A 82 -4.16 3.71 6.80
CA LEU A 82 -3.99 3.90 5.36
C LEU A 82 -5.10 3.25 4.55
N VAL A 83 -5.53 2.03 4.92
CA VAL A 83 -6.66 1.34 4.27
C VAL A 83 -7.95 2.13 4.45
N GLU A 84 -8.23 2.63 5.65
CA GLU A 84 -9.43 3.44 5.92
C GLU A 84 -9.42 4.75 5.12
N LEU A 85 -8.28 5.44 5.10
CA LEU A 85 -8.12 6.69 4.34
C LEU A 85 -8.34 6.47 2.83
N GLN A 86 -7.91 5.34 2.29
CA GLN A 86 -8.12 5.01 0.87
C GLN A 86 -9.60 4.87 0.47
N LEU A 87 -10.50 4.59 1.42
CA LEU A 87 -11.93 4.49 1.13
C LEU A 87 -12.54 5.87 0.86
N ASP A 88 -12.06 6.89 1.56
CA ASP A 88 -12.63 8.25 1.51
C ASP A 88 -11.83 9.23 0.65
N GLU A 89 -10.64 8.87 0.18
CA GLU A 89 -9.75 9.78 -0.54
C GLU A 89 -10.21 10.02 -2.00
N PRO A 90 -10.61 11.25 -2.36
CA PRO A 90 -11.00 11.58 -3.72
C PRO A 90 -9.79 11.87 -4.63
N GLU A 91 -8.64 12.31 -4.10
CA GLU A 91 -7.48 12.65 -4.91
C GLU A 91 -6.75 11.38 -5.35
N LYS A 92 -6.67 11.18 -6.68
CA LYS A 92 -5.93 10.08 -7.28
C LYS A 92 -4.49 9.99 -6.76
N LYS A 93 -3.77 11.12 -6.65
CA LYS A 93 -2.39 11.14 -6.15
C LYS A 93 -2.30 10.70 -4.68
N GLY A 94 -3.27 11.07 -3.85
CA GLY A 94 -3.37 10.61 -2.46
C GLY A 94 -3.52 9.09 -2.37
N CYS A 95 -4.44 8.54 -3.17
CA CYS A 95 -4.59 7.09 -3.31
C CYS A 95 -3.29 6.40 -3.74
N GLN A 96 -2.61 6.94 -4.75
CA GLN A 96 -1.34 6.39 -5.26
C GLN A 96 -0.26 6.37 -4.18
N MET A 97 -0.14 7.44 -3.40
CA MET A 97 0.82 7.56 -2.31
C MET A 97 0.55 6.56 -1.18
N MET A 98 -0.73 6.39 -0.80
CA MET A 98 -1.11 5.39 0.21
C MET A 98 -0.85 3.96 -0.28
N MET A 99 -1.06 3.68 -1.57
CA MET A 99 -0.70 2.38 -2.17
C MET A 99 0.80 2.12 -2.12
N ALA A 100 1.63 3.12 -2.43
CA ALA A 100 3.08 3.01 -2.32
C ALA A 100 3.49 2.70 -0.86
N MET A 101 2.96 3.45 0.11
CA MET A 101 3.21 3.19 1.53
C MET A 101 2.80 1.78 1.96
N LEU A 102 1.61 1.31 1.59
CA LEU A 102 1.19 -0.06 1.91
C LEU A 102 2.16 -1.10 1.32
N GLY A 103 2.72 -0.84 0.14
CA GLY A 103 3.76 -1.67 -0.47
C GLY A 103 5.05 -1.72 0.35
N GLU A 104 5.48 -0.58 0.88
CA GLU A 104 6.65 -0.51 1.76
C GLU A 104 6.41 -1.18 3.11
N LEU A 105 5.23 -1.00 3.70
CA LEU A 105 4.86 -1.66 4.96
C LEU A 105 4.83 -3.19 4.82
N CYS A 106 4.50 -3.73 3.64
CA CYS A 106 4.63 -5.16 3.33
C CYS A 106 6.07 -5.69 3.33
N GLY A 107 7.09 -4.84 3.48
CA GLY A 107 8.49 -5.27 3.61
C GLY A 107 8.77 -6.15 4.83
N CYS A 108 7.95 -6.05 5.88
CA CYS A 108 8.07 -6.87 7.10
C CYS A 108 6.91 -7.88 7.26
N ALA A 109 7.13 -8.94 8.05
CA ALA A 109 6.12 -9.99 8.27
C ALA A 109 4.83 -9.46 8.90
N ASP A 110 4.95 -8.60 9.92
CA ASP A 110 3.81 -7.98 10.58
C ASP A 110 3.00 -7.09 9.64
N GLY A 111 3.70 -6.37 8.75
CA GLY A 111 3.06 -5.53 7.74
C GLY A 111 2.28 -6.35 6.73
N ARG A 112 2.85 -7.47 6.24
CA ARG A 112 2.12 -8.42 5.38
C ARG A 112 0.88 -8.98 6.06
N SER A 113 1.00 -9.41 7.31
CA SER A 113 -0.13 -9.92 8.10
C SER A 113 -1.21 -8.84 8.29
N ALA A 114 -0.81 -7.60 8.59
CA ALA A 114 -1.73 -6.48 8.73
C ALA A 114 -2.46 -6.15 7.43
N VAL A 115 -1.76 -6.16 6.28
CA VAL A 115 -2.37 -5.91 4.97
C VAL A 115 -3.29 -7.05 4.56
N LEU A 116 -2.92 -8.30 4.87
CA LEU A 116 -3.73 -9.48 4.56
C LEU A 116 -5.14 -9.41 5.17
N ARG A 117 -5.26 -8.85 6.39
CA ARG A 117 -6.57 -8.60 7.04
C ARG A 117 -7.49 -7.67 6.26
N HIS A 118 -6.97 -6.92 5.30
CA HIS A 118 -7.70 -5.97 4.46
C HIS A 118 -7.62 -6.32 2.96
N ALA A 119 -7.13 -7.51 2.61
CA ALA A 119 -6.78 -7.86 1.24
C ALA A 119 -7.95 -7.79 0.26
N ALA A 120 -9.16 -8.18 0.66
CA ALA A 120 -10.36 -8.12 -0.18
C ALA A 120 -10.62 -6.71 -0.75
N GLY A 121 -10.65 -5.73 0.15
CA GLY A 121 -10.92 -4.33 -0.19
C GLY A 121 -9.78 -3.73 -1.01
N LEU A 122 -8.54 -4.09 -0.67
CA LEU A 122 -7.37 -3.66 -1.41
C LEU A 122 -7.33 -4.24 -2.82
N ALA A 123 -7.60 -5.53 -3.00
CA ALA A 123 -7.66 -6.18 -4.31
C ALA A 123 -8.72 -5.53 -5.20
N LYS A 124 -9.91 -5.24 -4.66
CA LYS A 124 -10.97 -4.51 -5.38
C LYS A 124 -10.50 -3.10 -5.79
N LYS A 125 -9.83 -2.38 -4.89
CA LYS A 125 -9.29 -1.05 -5.19
C LYS A 125 -8.25 -1.14 -6.32
N MET A 126 -7.34 -2.12 -6.26
CA MET A 126 -6.23 -2.35 -7.19
C MET A 126 -6.67 -2.56 -8.65
N VAL A 127 -7.81 -3.20 -8.88
CA VAL A 127 -8.35 -3.39 -10.23
C VAL A 127 -8.71 -2.04 -10.89
N GLY A 128 -9.18 -1.07 -10.10
CA GLY A 128 -9.55 0.27 -10.56
C GLY A 128 -8.39 1.27 -10.70
N ILE A 129 -7.17 0.93 -10.28
CA ILE A 129 -6.07 1.91 -10.24
C ILE A 129 -5.41 2.08 -11.62
N SER A 130 -4.94 3.29 -11.87
CA SER A 130 -4.15 3.68 -13.04
C SER A 130 -2.76 3.04 -13.07
N SER A 131 -2.11 3.04 -14.24
CA SER A 131 -0.74 2.55 -14.46
C SER A 131 0.29 3.05 -13.44
N ALA A 132 0.18 4.29 -12.96
CA ALA A 132 1.14 4.90 -12.03
C ALA A 132 1.22 4.27 -10.63
N SER A 133 0.30 3.38 -10.24
CA SER A 133 0.41 2.59 -8.99
C SER A 133 0.44 1.10 -9.23
N THR A 134 0.60 0.68 -10.48
CA THR A 134 0.64 -0.73 -10.84
C THR A 134 1.76 -1.44 -10.09
N GLU A 135 2.95 -0.85 -10.01
CA GLU A 135 4.09 -1.48 -9.35
C GLU A 135 3.83 -1.75 -7.87
N SER A 136 3.42 -0.74 -7.10
CA SER A 136 3.12 -0.90 -5.68
C SER A 136 1.97 -1.88 -5.45
N ALA A 137 0.94 -1.85 -6.30
CA ALA A 137 -0.18 -2.80 -6.22
C ALA A 137 0.30 -4.24 -6.45
N VAL A 138 1.11 -4.49 -7.50
CA VAL A 138 1.66 -5.81 -7.79
C VAL A 138 2.59 -6.28 -6.67
N ARG A 139 3.43 -5.40 -6.12
CA ARG A 139 4.28 -5.71 -4.94
C ARG A 139 3.45 -6.13 -3.74
N ILE A 140 2.35 -5.44 -3.45
CA ILE A 140 1.45 -5.82 -2.35
C ILE A 140 0.83 -7.19 -2.63
N LEU A 141 0.24 -7.39 -3.82
CA LEU A 141 -0.41 -8.65 -4.20
C LEU A 141 0.56 -9.82 -4.09
N HIS A 142 1.78 -9.66 -4.61
CA HIS A 142 2.83 -10.67 -4.53
C HIS A 142 3.23 -10.95 -3.09
N ALA A 143 3.50 -9.91 -2.30
CA ALA A 143 3.89 -10.05 -0.90
C ALA A 143 2.81 -10.76 -0.06
N ILE A 144 1.53 -10.42 -0.25
CA ILE A 144 0.46 -11.09 0.48
C ILE A 144 0.23 -12.49 -0.04
N SER A 145 0.31 -12.78 -1.34
CA SER A 145 0.16 -14.12 -1.92
C SER A 145 1.14 -15.15 -1.36
N LEU A 146 2.35 -14.71 -0.99
CA LEU A 146 3.38 -15.56 -0.39
C LEU A 146 3.17 -15.82 1.12
N HIS A 147 2.22 -15.14 1.77
CA HIS A 147 1.97 -15.30 3.20
C HIS A 147 1.17 -16.58 3.49
N PRO A 148 1.38 -17.24 4.65
CA PRO A 148 0.48 -18.32 5.08
C PRO A 148 -0.96 -17.83 5.24
N GLY A 149 -1.95 -18.66 4.89
CA GLY A 149 -3.38 -18.33 5.09
C GLY A 149 -4.01 -17.49 3.97
N THR A 150 -3.43 -17.47 2.78
CA THR A 150 -3.89 -16.63 1.65
C THR A 150 -5.00 -17.22 0.80
N ALA A 151 -5.40 -18.48 1.01
CA ALA A 151 -6.37 -19.17 0.15
C ALA A 151 -7.64 -18.35 -0.13
N ARG A 152 -8.27 -17.81 0.93
CA ARG A 152 -9.45 -16.93 0.80
C ARG A 152 -9.16 -15.66 0.00
N VAL A 153 -7.98 -15.07 0.20
CA VAL A 153 -7.57 -13.86 -0.54
C VAL A 153 -7.35 -14.17 -2.01
N ILE A 154 -6.76 -15.32 -2.35
CA ILE A 154 -6.58 -15.76 -3.74
C ILE A 154 -7.93 -15.97 -4.44
N GLU A 155 -8.93 -16.51 -3.74
CA GLU A 155 -10.31 -16.60 -4.24
C GLU A 155 -10.94 -15.21 -4.41
N GLU A 156 -10.81 -14.31 -3.45
CA GLU A 156 -11.33 -12.94 -3.57
C GLU A 156 -10.67 -12.17 -4.73
N MET A 157 -9.36 -12.31 -4.92
CA MET A 157 -8.62 -11.75 -6.07
C MET A 157 -9.18 -12.25 -7.40
N LEU A 158 -9.56 -13.53 -7.47
CA LEU A 158 -10.23 -14.11 -8.63
C LEU A 158 -11.58 -13.44 -8.90
N GLN A 159 -12.40 -13.29 -7.85
CA GLN A 159 -13.75 -12.73 -7.93
C GLN A 159 -13.79 -11.23 -8.25
N VAL A 160 -12.75 -10.47 -7.92
CA VAL A 160 -12.71 -9.04 -8.25
C VAL A 160 -12.00 -8.74 -9.56
N GLY A 161 -11.49 -9.75 -10.27
CA GLY A 161 -10.88 -9.60 -11.60
C GLY A 161 -9.41 -9.20 -11.60
N VAL A 162 -8.66 -9.47 -10.51
CA VAL A 162 -7.20 -9.21 -10.44
C VAL A 162 -6.46 -9.92 -11.57
N VAL A 163 -6.81 -11.17 -11.86
CA VAL A 163 -6.18 -11.99 -12.90
C VAL A 163 -6.20 -11.27 -14.26
N SER A 164 -7.37 -10.81 -14.68
CA SER A 164 -7.54 -10.10 -15.96
C SER A 164 -6.79 -8.78 -15.98
N LYS A 165 -6.76 -8.07 -14.85
CA LYS A 165 -5.98 -6.84 -14.69
C LYS A 165 -4.48 -7.11 -14.88
N LEU A 166 -3.94 -8.17 -14.28
CA LEU A 166 -2.53 -8.57 -14.43
C LEU A 166 -2.21 -8.93 -15.88
N CYS A 167 -3.04 -9.75 -16.54
CA CYS A 167 -2.86 -10.08 -17.96
C CYS A 167 -2.89 -8.84 -18.85
N PHE A 168 -3.84 -7.92 -18.62
CA PHE A 168 -3.90 -6.66 -19.37
C PHE A 168 -2.64 -5.80 -19.15
N LEU A 169 -2.12 -5.73 -17.93
CA LEU A 169 -0.89 -5.00 -17.63
C LEU A 169 0.35 -5.60 -18.29
N LEU A 170 0.40 -6.92 -18.49
CA LEU A 170 1.48 -7.59 -19.22
C LEU A 170 1.57 -7.17 -20.70
N GLN A 171 0.46 -6.75 -21.32
CA GLN A 171 0.45 -6.23 -22.69
C GLN A 171 1.03 -4.82 -22.80
N ARG A 172 1.16 -4.10 -21.68
CA ARG A 172 1.64 -2.71 -21.67
C ARG A 172 3.12 -2.66 -21.30
N GLU A 173 3.75 -1.55 -21.66
CA GLU A 173 5.09 -1.23 -21.16
C GLU A 173 5.03 -1.08 -19.64
N CYS A 174 5.82 -1.91 -18.95
CA CYS A 174 6.01 -1.91 -17.52
C CYS A 174 7.45 -2.32 -17.23
N TRP A 175 7.92 -2.02 -16.02
CA TRP A 175 9.27 -2.35 -15.59
C TRP A 175 9.46 -3.87 -15.61
N ASN A 176 10.64 -4.33 -16.04
CA ASN A 176 10.93 -5.76 -16.16
C ASN A 176 10.73 -6.52 -14.84
N SER A 177 11.12 -5.91 -13.72
CA SER A 177 10.90 -6.48 -12.38
C SER A 177 9.41 -6.68 -12.05
N THR A 178 8.58 -5.66 -12.29
CA THR A 178 7.13 -5.76 -12.10
C THR A 178 6.53 -6.81 -13.03
N ARG A 179 6.99 -6.87 -14.29
CA ARG A 179 6.53 -7.86 -15.28
C ARG A 179 6.78 -9.29 -14.81
N GLU A 180 7.99 -9.58 -14.32
CA GLU A 180 8.31 -10.91 -13.81
C GLU A 180 7.51 -11.26 -12.55
N MET A 181 7.32 -10.31 -11.64
CA MET A 181 6.48 -10.49 -10.45
C MET A 181 5.01 -10.80 -10.82
N MET A 182 4.47 -10.15 -11.85
CA MET A 182 3.12 -10.46 -12.36
C MET A 182 3.05 -11.87 -12.94
N LYS A 183 4.05 -12.30 -13.71
CA LYS A 183 4.10 -13.67 -14.26
C LYS A 183 4.22 -14.70 -13.15
N GLU A 184 5.05 -14.46 -12.14
CA GLU A 184 5.21 -15.32 -10.97
C GLU A 184 3.88 -15.50 -10.23
N LEU A 185 3.18 -14.40 -9.93
CA LEU A 185 1.84 -14.42 -9.34
C LEU A 185 0.87 -15.32 -10.12
N LEU A 186 0.82 -15.15 -11.45
CA LEU A 186 -0.07 -15.93 -12.32
C LEU A 186 0.30 -17.42 -12.32
N ARG A 187 1.59 -17.77 -12.27
CA ARG A 187 2.07 -19.16 -12.21
C ARG A 187 1.75 -19.80 -10.86
N MET A 188 2.08 -19.12 -9.74
CA MET A 188 1.86 -19.62 -8.38
C MET A 188 0.40 -20.03 -8.15
N HIS A 189 -0.54 -19.26 -8.71
CA HIS A 189 -1.98 -19.49 -8.53
C HIS A 189 -2.67 -20.05 -9.78
N TYR A 190 -1.91 -20.62 -10.73
CA TYR A 190 -2.43 -21.12 -12.02
C TYR A 190 -3.68 -21.99 -11.87
N LYS A 191 -3.66 -22.97 -10.96
CA LYS A 191 -4.78 -23.90 -10.76
C LYS A 191 -6.07 -23.19 -10.35
N ALA A 192 -5.97 -22.19 -9.46
CA ALA A 192 -7.11 -21.43 -8.97
C ALA A 192 -7.59 -20.38 -9.99
N TRP A 193 -6.68 -19.81 -10.77
CA TRP A 193 -6.95 -18.62 -11.60
C TRP A 193 -7.23 -18.91 -13.08
N ARG A 194 -6.83 -20.07 -13.61
CA ARG A 194 -7.07 -20.43 -15.02
C ARG A 194 -8.55 -20.46 -15.42
N SER A 195 -9.43 -20.69 -14.46
CA SER A 195 -10.89 -20.72 -14.62
C SER A 195 -11.56 -19.40 -14.28
N SER A 196 -10.80 -18.30 -14.21
CA SER A 196 -11.34 -16.97 -13.90
C SER A 196 -12.49 -16.61 -14.85
N PRO A 197 -13.67 -16.22 -14.34
CA PRO A 197 -14.78 -15.79 -15.17
C PRO A 197 -14.49 -14.47 -15.91
N TYR A 198 -13.50 -13.71 -15.44
CA TYR A 198 -13.08 -12.44 -16.03
C TYR A 198 -12.02 -12.62 -17.14
N LEU A 199 -11.49 -13.83 -17.37
CA LEU A 199 -10.41 -14.06 -18.34
C LEU A 199 -10.98 -14.17 -19.76
N THR A 200 -10.97 -13.06 -20.49
CA THR A 200 -11.46 -13.00 -21.87
C THR A 200 -10.59 -13.83 -22.82
N PRO A 201 -11.13 -14.29 -23.98
CA PRO A 201 -10.34 -15.05 -24.96
C PRO A 201 -9.06 -14.35 -25.42
N GLN A 202 -9.05 -13.02 -25.43
CA GLN A 202 -7.88 -12.20 -25.81
C GLN A 202 -6.79 -12.17 -24.73
N LEU A 203 -7.15 -12.40 -23.45
CA LEU A 203 -6.22 -12.41 -22.33
C LEU A 203 -5.66 -13.81 -22.04
N LYS A 204 -6.37 -14.87 -22.43
CA LYS A 204 -5.93 -16.27 -22.26
C LYS A 204 -4.51 -16.55 -22.79
N PRO A 205 -4.10 -16.06 -23.98
CA PRO A 205 -2.75 -16.33 -24.50
C PRO A 205 -1.62 -15.68 -23.69
N LEU A 206 -1.93 -14.68 -22.86
CA LEU A 206 -0.95 -13.97 -22.04
C LEU A 206 -0.68 -14.68 -20.71
N TYR A 207 -1.50 -15.68 -20.39
CA TYR A 207 -1.32 -16.44 -19.17
C TYR A 207 -0.03 -17.27 -19.31
N PRO A 208 0.94 -17.12 -18.40
CA PRO A 208 2.18 -17.88 -18.49
C PRO A 208 1.90 -19.38 -18.30
N PRO A 209 2.65 -20.27 -18.98
CA PRO A 209 2.56 -21.70 -18.71
C PRO A 209 2.89 -21.99 -17.24
N ALA A 210 2.27 -23.04 -16.71
CA ALA A 210 2.43 -23.49 -15.32
C ALA A 210 3.87 -23.92 -15.02
#